data_AF-A0A6V8P682-F1
#
_entry.id   AF-A0A6V8P682-F1
#
_cell.length_a   1.000
_cell.length_b   1.000
_cell.length_c   1.000
_cell.angle_alpha   90.00
_cell.angle_beta   90.00
_cell.angle_gamma   90.00
#
_symmetry.space_group_name_H-M   'P 1'
#
loop_
_entity.id
_entity.type
_entity.pdbx_description
1 polymer ?
#
loop_
_entity_poly.entity_id
_entity_poly.type
_entity_poly.pdbx_seq_one_letter_code
_entity_poly.pdbx_strand_id
1 'polypeptide(L)'
;MSLSFLDAAYEILKIENRPLSSKDIALKAIKVGILKTKGKTPGVSINVCLHTDIYNKGVRNNYWEFYQKRMRLSDDKILRSVHKHEREIKAFLNGKLPGDTGYEQICQWIHFCYLLEMYWEGKELFKMLSEDEIPEGPYNWAKKLAEACELKVRT
;
A
#
# COMPACT_ATOMS: atom_id res chain seq x y z
N MET A 1 -19.34 7.84 -26.68
CA MET A 1 -17.91 7.52 -26.54
C MET A 1 -17.79 6.44 -25.46
N SER A 2 -16.99 5.37 -25.64
CA SER A 2 -16.82 4.30 -24.64
C SER A 2 -15.55 4.57 -23.86
N LEU A 3 -15.62 4.60 -22.53
CA LEU A 3 -14.44 4.73 -21.68
C LEU A 3 -13.63 3.43 -21.64
N SER A 4 -12.36 3.55 -21.25
CA SER A 4 -11.53 2.40 -20.94
C SER A 4 -12.06 1.70 -19.67
N PHE A 5 -11.64 0.45 -19.43
CA PHE A 5 -12.06 -0.29 -18.24
C PHE A 5 -11.61 0.39 -16.93
N LEU A 6 -10.44 1.02 -16.93
CA LEU A 6 -9.90 1.72 -15.76
C LEU A 6 -10.65 3.03 -15.52
N ASP A 7 -10.86 3.83 -16.56
CA ASP A 7 -11.55 5.12 -16.44
C ASP A 7 -13.02 4.92 -16.08
N ALA A 8 -13.69 3.94 -16.69
CA ALA A 8 -15.06 3.57 -16.34
C ALA A 8 -15.16 3.09 -14.88
N ALA A 9 -14.14 2.39 -14.38
CA ALA A 9 -14.11 1.95 -12.99
C ALA A 9 -13.98 3.13 -12.01
N TYR A 10 -13.12 4.10 -12.32
CA TYR A 10 -12.98 5.31 -11.52
C TYR A 10 -14.23 6.18 -11.53
N GLU A 11 -14.88 6.35 -12.68
CA GLU A 11 -16.13 7.12 -12.77
C GLU A 11 -17.27 6.50 -11.96
N ILE A 12 -17.45 5.18 -12.00
CA ILE A 12 -18.46 4.51 -11.16
C ILE A 12 -18.12 4.61 -9.66
N LEU A 13 -16.84 4.47 -9.29
CA LEU A 13 -16.43 4.60 -7.89
C LEU A 13 -16.63 6.04 -7.36
N LYS A 14 -16.44 7.06 -8.21
CA LYS A 14 -16.75 8.46 -7.87
C LYS A 14 -18.25 8.69 -7.69
N ILE A 15 -19.07 8.17 -8.60
CA ILE A 15 -20.53 8.34 -8.57
C ILE A 15 -21.14 7.64 -7.35
N GLU A 16 -20.67 6.44 -7.02
CA GLU A 16 -21.24 5.63 -5.93
C GLU A 16 -20.67 5.99 -4.55
N ASN A 17 -19.51 6.67 -4.53
CA ASN A 17 -18.83 7.16 -3.32
C ASN A 17 -18.72 6.11 -2.19
N ARG A 18 -18.55 4.84 -2.55
CA ARG A 18 -18.38 3.71 -1.64
C ARG A 18 -17.61 2.58 -2.32
N PRO A 19 -16.97 1.67 -1.57
CA PRO A 19 -16.29 0.52 -2.16
C PRO A 19 -17.27 -0.39 -2.90
N LEU A 20 -16.86 -0.85 -4.08
CA LEU A 20 -17.64 -1.75 -4.91
C LEU A 20 -16.78 -2.87 -5.45
N SER A 21 -17.39 -4.03 -5.66
CA SER A 21 -16.70 -5.13 -6.34
C SER A 21 -16.49 -4.80 -7.81
N SER A 22 -15.41 -5.30 -8.40
CA SER A 22 -15.13 -5.14 -9.83
C SER A 22 -16.28 -5.61 -10.73
N LYS A 23 -17.06 -6.59 -10.29
CA LYS A 23 -18.27 -7.06 -10.96
C LYS A 23 -19.41 -6.02 -10.89
N ASP A 24 -19.63 -5.42 -9.73
CA ASP A 24 -20.66 -4.39 -9.54
C ASP A 24 -20.31 -3.10 -10.29
N ILE A 25 -19.02 -2.74 -10.29
CA ILE A 25 -18.49 -1.63 -11.07
C ILE A 25 -18.75 -1.86 -12.56
N ALA A 26 -18.44 -3.05 -13.08
CA ALA A 26 -18.68 -3.39 -14.47
C ALA A 26 -20.18 -3.36 -14.85
N LEU A 27 -21.05 -3.94 -14.01
CA LEU A 27 -22.49 -3.95 -14.24
C LEU A 27 -23.07 -2.53 -14.24
N LYS A 28 -22.64 -1.68 -13.30
CA LYS A 28 -23.06 -0.27 -13.24
C LYS A 28 -22.50 0.53 -14.41
N ALA A 29 -21.24 0.34 -14.79
CA ALA A 29 -20.61 1.02 -15.93
C ALA A 29 -21.31 0.69 -17.26
N ILE A 30 -21.76 -0.55 -17.44
CA ILE A 30 -22.57 -0.97 -18.60
C ILE A 30 -23.98 -0.39 -18.52
N LYS A 31 -24.61 -0.41 -17.34
CA LYS A 31 -25.95 0.14 -17.11
C LYS A 31 -26.02 1.64 -17.38
N VAL A 32 -25.00 2.40 -16.98
CA VAL A 32 -24.87 3.86 -17.22
C VAL A 32 -24.39 4.14 -18.66
N GLY A 33 -23.99 3.11 -19.41
CA GLY A 33 -23.63 3.21 -20.82
C GLY A 33 -22.23 3.75 -21.10
N ILE A 34 -21.42 3.95 -20.05
CA ILE A 34 -20.06 4.48 -20.15
C ILE A 34 -19.03 3.40 -20.52
N LEU A 35 -19.36 2.13 -20.31
CA LEU A 35 -18.54 0.98 -20.71
C LEU A 35 -19.31 0.07 -21.68
N LYS A 36 -18.71 -0.22 -22.84
CA LYS A 36 -19.25 -1.18 -23.82
C LYS A 36 -18.26 -2.32 -24.04
N THR A 37 -18.75 -3.56 -24.06
CA THR A 37 -17.88 -4.74 -24.30
C THR A 37 -18.52 -5.75 -25.25
N LYS A 38 -17.68 -6.42 -26.06
CA LYS A 38 -18.04 -7.61 -26.85
C LYS A 38 -17.17 -8.77 -26.37
N GLY A 39 -17.79 -9.78 -25.76
CA GLY A 39 -17.17 -11.08 -25.50
C GLY A 39 -16.06 -11.15 -24.43
N LYS A 40 -15.74 -10.06 -23.73
CA LYS A 40 -14.87 -10.09 -22.54
C LYS A 40 -15.72 -10.06 -21.27
N THR A 41 -15.25 -10.70 -20.19
CA THR A 41 -15.89 -10.61 -18.87
C THR A 41 -15.50 -9.26 -18.22
N PRO A 42 -16.34 -8.22 -18.31
CA PRO A 42 -15.96 -6.84 -17.97
C PRO A 42 -15.49 -6.67 -16.53
N GLY A 43 -16.08 -7.41 -15.58
CA GLY A 43 -15.62 -7.38 -14.18
C GLY A 43 -14.20 -7.90 -13.99
N VAL A 44 -13.77 -8.90 -14.78
CA VAL A 44 -12.40 -9.42 -14.75
C VAL A 44 -11.43 -8.40 -15.35
N SER A 45 -11.81 -7.76 -16.46
CA SER A 45 -11.00 -6.72 -17.09
C SER A 45 -10.83 -5.49 -16.20
N ILE A 46 -11.90 -5.03 -15.54
CA ILE A 46 -11.82 -3.94 -14.55
C ILE A 46 -10.91 -4.33 -13.38
N ASN A 47 -11.03 -5.56 -12.87
CA ASN A 47 -10.19 -6.04 -11.78
C ASN A 47 -8.70 -5.98 -12.14
N VAL A 48 -8.34 -6.54 -13.30
CA VAL A 48 -6.95 -6.52 -13.79
C VAL A 48 -6.46 -5.09 -14.00
N CYS A 49 -7.27 -4.19 -14.55
CA CYS A 49 -6.88 -2.81 -14.78
C CYS A 49 -6.65 -2.05 -13.47
N LEU A 50 -7.57 -2.13 -12.50
CA LEU A 50 -7.40 -1.54 -11.17
C LEU A 50 -6.14 -2.13 -10.50
N HIS A 51 -6.00 -3.45 -10.52
CA HIS A 51 -4.83 -4.14 -9.97
C HIS A 51 -3.53 -3.85 -10.72
N THR A 52 -3.55 -3.30 -11.93
CA THR A 52 -2.30 -2.93 -12.64
C THR A 52 -1.95 -1.47 -12.42
N ASP A 53 -2.97 -0.61 -12.39
CA ASP A 53 -2.86 0.83 -12.18
C ASP A 53 -2.35 1.17 -10.78
N ILE A 54 -2.96 0.51 -9.79
CA ILE A 54 -2.66 0.75 -8.41
C ILE A 54 -1.14 0.40 -8.12
N TYR A 55 -0.46 -0.40 -8.98
CA TYR A 55 0.89 -1.03 -8.81
C TYR A 55 2.03 -0.20 -9.39
N ASN A 56 1.81 0.59 -10.44
CA ASN A 56 2.93 1.13 -11.23
C ASN A 56 3.25 2.63 -11.01
N LYS A 57 2.32 3.46 -10.53
CA LYS A 57 2.50 4.83 -9.97
C LYS A 57 1.14 5.38 -9.50
N GLY A 58 0.41 4.53 -8.78
CA GLY A 58 -0.92 4.80 -8.24
C GLY A 58 -1.02 4.51 -6.75
N VAL A 59 0.05 4.71 -5.97
CA VAL A 59 0.16 4.80 -4.47
C VAL A 59 -0.70 3.82 -3.63
N ARG A 60 -1.29 2.77 -4.20
CA ARG A 60 -2.39 2.01 -3.57
C ARG A 60 -2.21 0.48 -3.67
N ASN A 61 -1.26 -0.11 -4.46
CA ASN A 61 -1.21 -1.60 -4.71
C ASN A 61 -0.05 -2.31 -4.06
N ASN A 62 1.12 -1.69 -3.90
CA ASN A 62 2.21 -2.39 -3.21
C ASN A 62 1.78 -2.72 -1.77
N TYR A 63 0.78 -2.00 -1.28
CA TYR A 63 0.06 -2.23 -0.04
C TYR A 63 -1.02 -3.32 -0.10
N TRP A 64 -1.74 -3.41 -1.23
CA TRP A 64 -2.87 -4.31 -1.43
C TRP A 64 -2.44 -5.78 -1.43
N GLU A 65 -1.36 -6.12 -2.14
CA GLU A 65 -0.90 -7.51 -2.24
C GLU A 65 -0.30 -8.03 -0.94
N PHE A 66 0.44 -7.21 -0.18
CA PHE A 66 1.06 -7.64 1.07
C PHE A 66 0.03 -8.00 2.15
N TYR A 67 -0.95 -7.13 2.39
CA TYR A 67 -1.94 -7.32 3.46
C TYR A 67 -3.12 -8.22 3.05
N GLN A 68 -3.61 -8.15 1.81
CA GLN A 68 -4.73 -8.98 1.37
C GLN A 68 -4.32 -10.45 1.24
N LYS A 69 -3.17 -10.73 0.63
CA LYS A 69 -2.76 -12.10 0.28
C LYS A 69 -2.19 -12.86 1.49
N ARG A 70 -1.49 -12.15 2.40
CA ARG A 70 -0.86 -12.75 3.57
C ARG A 70 -1.77 -12.78 4.81
N MET A 71 -2.73 -11.85 4.93
CA MET A 71 -3.60 -11.73 6.11
C MET A 71 -5.12 -11.76 5.81
N ARG A 72 -5.55 -11.84 4.53
CA ARG A 72 -6.97 -11.90 4.13
C ARG A 72 -7.83 -10.78 4.72
N LEU A 73 -7.31 -9.55 4.73
CA LEU A 73 -7.97 -8.40 5.34
C LEU A 73 -8.88 -7.67 4.33
N SER A 74 -10.05 -7.23 4.81
CA SER A 74 -10.93 -6.29 4.12
C SER A 74 -10.36 -4.87 4.17
N ASP A 75 -10.81 -3.99 3.28
CA ASP A 75 -10.32 -2.61 3.13
C ASP A 75 -10.30 -1.82 4.45
N ASP A 76 -11.33 -1.99 5.29
CA ASP A 76 -11.44 -1.36 6.60
C ASP A 76 -10.40 -1.90 7.60
N LYS A 77 -10.07 -3.20 7.50
CA LYS A 77 -9.03 -3.83 8.32
C LYS A 77 -7.64 -3.41 7.86
N ILE A 78 -7.41 -3.25 6.55
CA ILE A 78 -6.16 -2.71 6.01
C ILE A 78 -5.94 -1.29 6.53
N LEU A 79 -6.95 -0.43 6.43
CA LEU A 79 -6.87 0.94 6.91
C LEU A 79 -6.61 1.03 8.43
N ARG A 80 -7.25 0.16 9.22
CA ARG A 80 -6.96 0.08 10.66
C ARG A 80 -5.54 -0.40 10.94
N SER A 81 -5.00 -1.33 10.15
CA SER A 81 -3.62 -1.81 10.28
C SER A 81 -2.61 -0.71 9.99
N VAL A 82 -2.84 0.08 8.93
CA VAL A 82 -2.01 1.25 8.58
C VAL A 82 -1.92 2.21 9.75
N HIS A 83 -3.07 2.69 10.25
CA HIS A 83 -3.12 3.63 11.37
C HIS A 83 -2.56 3.06 12.67
N LYS A 84 -2.60 1.73 12.85
CA LYS A 84 -1.96 1.08 13.98
C LYS A 84 -0.44 1.20 13.88
N HIS A 85 0.14 0.78 12.76
CA HIS A 85 1.59 0.83 12.54
C HIS A 85 2.11 2.26 12.59
N GLU A 86 1.40 3.22 11.99
CA GLU A 86 1.77 4.64 12.06
C GLU A 86 1.85 5.14 13.51
N ARG A 87 0.85 4.80 14.35
CA ARG A 87 0.85 5.18 15.77
C ARG A 87 1.96 4.51 16.54
N GLU A 88 2.23 3.23 16.28
CA GLU A 88 3.29 2.47 16.94
C GLU A 88 4.67 3.02 16.58
N ILE A 89 4.95 3.24 15.30
CA ILE A 89 6.21 3.85 14.82
C ILE A 89 6.44 5.20 15.49
N LYS A 90 5.43 6.08 15.48
CA LYS A 90 5.53 7.40 16.12
C LYS A 90 5.73 7.28 17.62
N ALA A 91 5.05 6.37 18.30
CA ALA A 91 5.22 6.17 19.74
C ALA A 91 6.62 5.64 20.08
N PHE A 92 7.15 4.70 19.29
CA PHE A 92 8.49 4.14 19.43
C PHE A 92 9.57 5.21 19.23
N LEU A 93 9.52 5.97 18.14
CA LEU A 93 10.48 7.05 17.87
C LEU A 93 10.44 8.16 18.94
N ASN A 94 9.30 8.36 19.59
CA ASN A 94 9.16 9.30 20.70
C ASN A 94 9.53 8.70 22.08
N GLY A 95 10.06 7.48 22.13
CA GLY A 95 10.44 6.80 23.38
C GLY A 95 9.25 6.40 24.27
N LYS A 96 8.04 6.34 23.71
CA LYS A 96 6.78 5.99 24.42
C LYS A 96 6.42 4.50 24.33
N LEU A 97 7.15 3.73 23.54
CA LEU A 97 7.07 2.26 23.50
C LEU A 97 8.39 1.66 24.00
N PRO A 98 8.34 0.45 24.57
CA PRO A 98 9.53 -0.18 25.13
C PRO A 98 10.58 -0.47 24.04
N GLY A 99 11.84 -0.22 24.39
CA GLY A 99 13.00 -0.28 23.49
C GLY A 99 13.46 -1.71 23.12
N ASP A 100 12.80 -2.74 23.65
CA ASP A 100 13.02 -4.16 23.32
C ASP A 100 12.27 -4.60 22.05
N THR A 101 11.82 -3.64 21.25
CA THR A 101 11.22 -3.90 19.93
C THR A 101 12.27 -4.58 19.06
N GLY A 102 12.04 -5.87 18.74
CA GLY A 102 12.99 -6.68 17.97
C GLY A 102 13.31 -6.10 16.59
N TYR A 103 14.52 -6.38 16.10
CA TYR A 103 15.02 -5.83 14.84
C TYR A 103 14.14 -6.21 13.64
N GLU A 104 13.48 -7.37 13.65
CA GLU A 104 12.56 -7.75 12.56
C GLU A 104 11.39 -6.78 12.44
N GLN A 105 10.88 -6.29 13.57
CA GLN A 105 9.76 -5.35 13.61
C GLN A 105 10.20 -3.97 13.10
N ILE A 106 11.38 -3.51 13.50
CA ILE A 106 11.95 -2.24 13.04
C ILE A 106 12.22 -2.30 11.53
N CYS A 107 12.81 -3.39 11.02
CA CYS A 107 12.98 -3.65 9.59
C CYS A 107 11.65 -3.60 8.82
N GLN A 108 10.59 -4.21 9.35
CA GLN A 108 9.25 -4.14 8.75
C GLN A 108 8.70 -2.72 8.74
N TRP A 109 8.91 -1.95 9.81
CA TRP A 109 8.48 -0.56 9.88
C TRP A 109 9.25 0.35 8.92
N ILE A 110 10.56 0.15 8.72
CA ILE A 110 11.35 0.89 7.72
C ILE A 110 10.76 0.69 6.32
N HIS A 111 10.44 -0.56 5.97
CA HIS A 111 9.82 -0.87 4.69
C HIS A 111 8.40 -0.31 4.57
N PHE A 112 7.60 -0.41 5.62
CA PHE A 112 6.28 0.24 5.70
C PHE A 112 6.39 1.75 5.44
N CYS A 113 7.36 2.41 6.07
CA CYS A 113 7.61 3.84 5.92
C CYS A 113 8.00 4.21 4.49
N TYR A 114 8.89 3.43 3.87
CA TYR A 114 9.25 3.61 2.46
C TYR A 114 8.04 3.46 1.53
N LEU A 115 7.19 2.45 1.76
CA LEU A 115 6.01 2.19 0.94
C LEU A 115 4.91 3.25 1.07
N LEU A 116 4.76 3.86 2.24
CA LEU A 116 3.76 4.90 2.51
C LEU A 116 4.32 6.32 2.46
N GLU A 117 5.54 6.47 1.95
CA GLU A 117 6.18 7.77 1.80
C GLU A 117 6.41 8.51 3.12
N MET A 118 6.45 7.78 4.24
CA MET A 118 6.83 8.27 5.57
C MET A 118 8.35 8.25 5.72
N TYR A 119 9.04 8.93 4.79
CA TYR A 119 10.48 8.78 4.60
C TYR A 119 11.30 9.24 5.82
N TRP A 120 10.82 10.25 6.56
CA TRP A 120 11.50 10.70 7.76
C TRP A 120 11.53 9.60 8.83
N GLU A 121 10.39 9.00 9.14
CA GLU A 121 10.29 7.89 10.09
C GLU A 121 11.12 6.68 9.64
N GLY A 122 11.09 6.36 8.35
CA GLY A 122 11.86 5.26 7.77
C GLY A 122 13.38 5.43 7.97
N LYS A 123 13.90 6.65 7.80
CA LYS A 123 15.30 6.98 8.08
C LYS A 123 15.61 6.88 9.57
N GLU A 124 14.77 7.45 10.43
CA GLU A 124 15.04 7.51 11.87
C GLU A 124 14.99 6.14 12.54
N LEU A 125 14.10 5.26 12.10
CA LEU A 125 14.03 3.87 12.58
C LEU A 125 15.33 3.10 12.34
N PHE A 126 16.02 3.33 11.22
CA PHE A 126 17.27 2.62 10.92
C PHE A 126 18.39 2.90 11.92
N LYS A 127 18.40 4.08 12.55
CA LYS A 127 19.40 4.43 13.58
C LYS A 127 19.30 3.57 14.84
N MET A 128 18.18 2.87 15.02
CA MET A 128 17.95 1.97 16.14
C MET A 128 18.49 0.56 15.90
N LEU A 129 19.01 0.28 14.70
CA LEU A 129 19.57 -1.01 14.33
C LEU A 129 21.10 -0.99 14.46
N SER A 130 21.65 -2.02 15.10
CA SER A 130 23.10 -2.26 15.14
C SER A 130 23.51 -3.34 14.14
N GLU A 131 24.56 -3.10 13.37
CA GLU A 131 25.09 -4.06 12.37
C GLU A 131 25.55 -5.37 13.02
N ASP A 132 26.11 -5.29 14.22
CA ASP A 132 26.66 -6.44 14.94
C ASP A 132 25.59 -7.34 15.57
N GLU A 133 24.37 -6.82 15.74
CA GLU A 133 23.27 -7.52 16.43
C GLU A 133 22.30 -8.19 15.46
N ILE A 134 22.44 -7.95 14.14
CA ILE A 134 21.45 -8.31 13.12
C ILE A 134 22.10 -9.14 12.01
N PRO A 135 21.44 -10.19 11.50
CA PRO A 135 21.93 -10.90 10.34
C PRO A 135 22.15 -9.97 9.13
N GLU A 136 23.26 -10.17 8.42
CA GLU A 136 23.72 -9.29 7.35
C GLU A 136 22.66 -9.01 6.27
N GLY A 137 21.88 -10.03 5.87
CA GLY A 137 20.84 -9.89 4.85
C GLY A 137 19.75 -8.86 5.21
N PRO A 138 18.99 -9.07 6.30
CA PRO A 138 18.03 -8.10 6.84
C PRO A 138 18.61 -6.71 7.06
N TYR A 139 19.82 -6.62 7.63
CA TYR A 139 20.47 -5.32 7.89
C TYR A 139 20.75 -4.55 6.59
N ASN A 140 21.40 -5.18 5.62
CA ASN A 140 21.70 -4.56 4.32
C ASN A 140 20.45 -4.18 3.54
N TRP A 141 19.38 -4.96 3.66
CA TRP A 141 18.09 -4.63 3.06
C TRP A 141 17.45 -3.41 3.73
N ALA A 142 17.40 -3.37 5.06
CA ALA A 142 16.86 -2.23 5.80
C ALA A 142 17.66 -0.95 5.52
N LYS A 143 19.00 -1.06 5.46
CA LYS A 143 19.92 0.03 5.11
C LYS A 143 19.58 0.64 3.76
N LYS A 144 19.42 -0.17 2.70
CA LYS A 144 19.05 0.32 1.36
C LYS A 144 17.74 1.11 1.36
N LEU A 145 16.73 0.64 2.11
CA LEU A 145 15.45 1.32 2.21
C LEU A 145 15.54 2.63 3.00
N ALA A 146 16.32 2.64 4.08
CA ALA A 146 16.56 3.83 4.89
C ALA A 146 17.36 4.90 4.12
N GLU A 147 18.37 4.49 3.35
CA GLU A 147 19.11 5.38 2.44
C GLU A 147 18.18 5.96 1.36
N ALA A 148 17.30 5.15 0.78
CA ALA A 148 16.30 5.63 -0.17
C ALA A 148 15.33 6.63 0.48
N CYS A 149 14.90 6.37 1.71
CA CYS A 149 14.11 7.32 2.49
C CYS A 149 14.87 8.63 2.74
N GLU A 150 16.14 8.56 3.12
CA GLU A 150 16.97 9.75 3.36
C GLU A 150 17.11 10.63 2.12
N LEU A 151 17.33 10.03 0.95
CA LEU A 151 17.39 10.77 -0.32
C LEU A 151 16.08 11.51 -0.60
N LYS A 152 14.94 10.88 -0.31
CA LYS A 152 13.59 11.44 -0.51
C LYS A 152 13.23 12.55 0.46
N VAL A 153 13.78 12.56 1.68
CA VAL A 153 13.59 13.66 2.64
C VAL A 153 14.36 14.92 2.21
N ARG A 154 15.47 14.77 1.49
CA ARG A 154 16.35 15.88 1.09
C ARG A 154 15.93 16.58 -0.21
N THR A 155 14.98 16.01 -0.95
CA THR A 155 14.42 16.54 -2.22
C THR A 155 13.10 17.24 -1.99
#